data_AF-A0A8T9DCA7-F1
#
_entry.id   AF-A0A8T9DCA7-F1
#
_cell.length_a   1.000
_cell.length_b   1.000
_cell.length_c   1.000
_cell.angle_alpha   90.00
_cell.angle_beta   90.00
_cell.angle_gamma   90.00
#
_symmetry.space_group_name_H-M   'P 1'
#
loop_
_entity.id
_entity.type
_entity.pdbx_description
1 polymer ?
#
loop_
_entity_poly.entity_id
_entity_poly.type
_entity_poly.pdbx_seq_one_letter_code
_entity_poly.pdbx_strand_id
1 'polypeptide(L)' 'MPKTRSPRVEIARLEIERELHDFMRDEAQPYTGIGTSASWSSFSATVDDLSPRNHEFH' A
#
# COMPACT_ATOMS: atom_id res chain seq x y z
N MET A 1 -8.03 -18.08 -16.73
CA MET A 1 -6.59 -18.16 -16.42
C MET A 1 -6.39 -17.65 -15.00
N PRO A 2 -5.86 -18.45 -14.05
CA PRO A 2 -5.46 -17.89 -12.77
C PRO A 2 -4.33 -16.89 -13.03
N LYS A 3 -4.46 -15.66 -12.54
CA LYS A 3 -3.36 -14.68 -12.56
C LYS A 3 -2.27 -15.24 -11.65
N THR A 4 -1.08 -15.54 -12.19
CA THR A 4 0.09 -15.90 -11.38
C THR A 4 0.31 -14.81 -10.34
N ARG A 5 0.58 -15.17 -9.07
CA ARG A 5 0.82 -14.19 -8.02
C ARG A 5 2.04 -13.34 -8.38
N SER A 6 1.83 -12.04 -8.56
CA SER A 6 2.90 -11.08 -8.84
C SER A 6 3.88 -10.98 -7.67
N PRO A 7 5.16 -10.60 -7.92
CA PRO A 7 6.12 -10.30 -6.88
C PRO A 7 5.60 -9.27 -5.89
N ARG A 8 5.93 -9.43 -4.61
CA ARG A 8 5.51 -8.51 -3.56
C ARG A 8 6.68 -7.97 -2.74
N VAL A 9 6.43 -6.85 -2.08
CA VAL A 9 7.35 -6.13 -1.21
C VAL A 9 6.69 -6.00 0.16
N GLU A 10 7.43 -6.36 1.21
CA GLU A 10 7.00 -6.11 2.58
C GLU A 10 7.44 -4.71 3.01
N ILE A 11 6.49 -3.86 3.39
CA ILE A 11 6.75 -2.49 3.82
C ILE A 11 5.68 -2.04 4.81
N ALA A 12 6.10 -1.44 5.93
CA ALA A 12 5.18 -0.96 6.96
C ALA A 12 4.11 -2.01 7.38
N ARG A 13 4.52 -3.28 7.55
CA ARG A 13 3.63 -4.42 7.88
C ARG A 13 2.59 -4.78 6.81
N LEU A 14 2.68 -4.20 5.60
CA LEU A 14 1.85 -4.53 4.44
C LEU A 14 2.64 -5.40 3.46
N GLU A 15 1.93 -6.29 2.77
CA GLU A 15 2.46 -7.05 1.63
C GLU A 15 1.88 -6.46 0.34
N ILE A 16 2.65 -5.56 -0.30
CA ILE A 16 2.21 -4.78 -1.46
C ILE A 16 2.77 -5.37 -2.75
N GLU A 17 1.99 -5.32 -3.82
CA GLU A 17 2.44 -5.72 -5.15
C GLU A 17 3.56 -4.79 -5.65
N ARG A 18 4.61 -5.36 -6.25
CA ARG A 18 5.83 -4.62 -6.59
C ARG A 18 5.59 -3.48 -7.59
N GLU A 19 4.79 -3.71 -8.63
CA GLU A 19 4.43 -2.69 -9.62
C GLU A 19 3.74 -1.49 -8.94
N LEU A 20 2.81 -1.74 -8.02
CA LEU A 20 2.17 -0.66 -7.25
C LEU A 20 3.15 0.08 -6.34
N HIS A 21 4.06 -0.63 -5.67
CA HIS A 21 5.09 -0.03 -4.84
C HIS A 21 6.00 0.90 -5.65
N ASP A 22 6.46 0.43 -6.82
CA ASP A 22 7.37 1.16 -7.69
C ASP A 22 6.68 2.36 -8.34
N PHE A 23 5.43 2.21 -8.78
CA PHE A 23 4.60 3.32 -9.28
C PHE A 23 4.44 4.44 -8.24
N MET A 24 4.15 4.08 -6.98
CA MET A 24 4.05 5.09 -5.93
C MET A 24 5.36 5.85 -5.76
N ARG A 25 6.49 5.14 -5.69
CA ARG A 25 7.82 5.74 -5.54
C ARG A 25 8.20 6.65 -6.71
N ASP A 26 7.98 6.20 -7.94
CA ASP A 26 8.58 6.81 -9.13
C ASP A 26 7.64 7.79 -9.86
N GLU A 27 6.33 7.65 -9.69
CA GLU A 27 5.34 8.40 -10.47
C GLU A 27 4.34 9.17 -9.61
N ALA A 28 3.66 8.51 -8.66
CA ALA A 28 2.51 9.11 -7.97
C ALA A 28 2.90 10.09 -6.85
N GLN A 29 4.01 9.81 -6.18
CA GLN A 29 4.40 10.48 -4.94
C GLN A 29 5.49 11.56 -5.09
N PRO A 30 6.38 11.53 -6.10
CA PRO A 30 7.29 12.64 -6.35
C PRO A 30 6.54 13.99 -6.39
N TYR A 31 7.17 15.03 -5.86
CA TYR A 31 6.63 16.41 -5.79
C TYR A 31 5.40 16.63 -4.90
N THR A 32 4.88 15.60 -4.22
CA THR A 32 3.81 15.77 -3.22
C THR A 32 4.28 16.40 -1.91
N GLY A 33 5.60 16.42 -1.68
CA GLY A 33 6.21 16.84 -0.40
C GLY A 33 6.12 15.80 0.71
N ILE A 34 5.55 14.62 0.43
CA ILE A 34 5.42 13.50 1.38
C ILE A 34 6.43 12.41 1.01
N GLY A 35 7.22 11.96 1.98
CA GLY A 35 8.18 10.87 1.77
C GLY A 35 7.51 9.50 1.66
N THR A 36 8.03 8.63 0.79
CA THR A 36 7.48 7.28 0.52
C THR A 36 7.26 6.44 1.78
N SER A 37 8.23 6.42 2.68
CA SER A 37 8.12 5.67 3.94
C SER A 37 7.00 6.22 4.86
N ALA A 38 6.83 7.54 4.91
CA ALA A 38 5.80 8.18 5.73
C ALA A 38 4.40 7.88 5.20
N SER A 39 4.22 7.84 3.88
CA SER A 39 2.93 7.44 3.29
C SER A 39 2.58 5.99 3.58
N TRP A 40 3.50 5.03 3.39
CA TRP A 40 3.20 3.62 3.66
C TRP A 40 2.90 3.36 5.14
N SER A 41 3.61 4.03 6.05
CA SER A 41 3.36 3.92 7.49
C SER A 41 1.98 4.46 7.87
N SER A 42 1.61 5.63 7.35
CA SER A 42 0.30 6.24 7.62
C SER A 42 -0.85 5.45 6.97
N PHE A 43 -0.60 4.89 5.78
CA PHE A 43 -1.56 4.04 5.08
C PHE A 43 -1.80 2.74 5.85
N SER A 44 -0.74 2.07 6.32
CA SER A 44 -0.87 0.88 7.15
C SER A 44 -1.71 1.14 8.41
N ALA A 45 -1.46 2.26 9.11
CA ALA A 45 -2.26 2.62 10.28
C ALA A 45 -3.74 2.84 9.94
N THR A 46 -4.02 3.49 8.80
CA THR A 46 -5.40 3.72 8.31
C THR A 46 -6.10 2.39 7.98
N VAL A 47 -5.39 1.47 7.32
CA VAL A 47 -5.92 0.14 6.99
C VAL A 47 -6.21 -0.67 8.26
N ASP A 48 -5.25 -0.70 9.20
CA ASP A 48 -5.42 -1.41 10.47
C ASP A 48 -6.66 -0.89 11.25
N ASP A 49 -6.90 0.43 11.26
CA ASP A 49 -8.03 1.05 11.97
C ASP A 49 -9.38 0.84 11.26
N LEU A 50 -9.40 0.96 9.92
CA LEU A 50 -10.65 1.03 9.17
C LEU A 50 -11.10 -0.31 8.59
N SER A 51 -10.19 -1.25 8.32
CA SER A 51 -10.55 -2.55 7.75
C SER A 51 -11.60 -3.30 8.59
N PRO A 52 -11.49 -3.42 9.93
CA PRO A 52 -12.49 -4.14 10.72
C PRO A 52 -13.89 -3.57 10.57
N ARG A 53 -14.03 -2.23 10.63
CA ARG A 53 -15.32 -1.54 10.47
C ARG A 53 -15.84 -1.65 9.05
N ASN A 54 -14.96 -1.58 8.04
CA ASN A 54 -15.36 -1.73 6.65
C ASN A 54 -15.93 -3.13 6.36
N HIS A 55 -15.42 -4.16 7.03
CA HIS A 55 -15.96 -5.52 6.94
C HIS A 55 -17.38 -5.65 7.51
N GLU A 56 -17.79 -4.83 8.48
CA GLU A 56 -19.16 -4.86 9.02
C GLU A 56 -20.20 -4.37 8.00
N PHE A 57 -19.78 -3.62 6.98
CA PHE A 57 -20.65 -3.09 5.92
C PHE A 57 -20.82 -4.05 4.72
N HIS A 58 -20.19 -5.23 4.72
CA HIS A 58 -20.22 -6.23 3.64
C HIS A 58 -20.69 -7.59 4.14
#